data_AF-A0A2S0PD36-F1
#
_entry.id   AF-A0A2S0PD36-F1
#
_cell.length_a   1.000
_cell.length_b   1.000
_cell.length_c   1.000
_cell.angle_alpha   90.00
_cell.angle_beta   90.00
_cell.angle_gamma   90.00
#
_symmetry.space_group_name_H-M   'P 1'
#
loop_
_entity.id
_entity.type
_entity.pdbx_description
1 polymer ?
#
loop_
_entity_poly.entity_id
_entity_poly.type
_entity_poly.pdbx_seq_one_letter_code
_entity_poly.pdbx_strand_id
1 'polypeptide(L)'
;MSITSLSNAGGPAARQGFKYQDHVAVSFIFKMLRDSSYSQVECETADDIVAVSYCSGELVNEYIQVKTTEGDSKWNWQEVTVLDGIKADSSLLHKSLKCDVRPGLARFRIVTKRDVAKILEGFKTELDKRVLPDTTTTRGRALVKAFKTFASPQNRDFAYWAKNSVWQVYGDVESLEAVNIKVLSQLAEGLGNRPNFTQLQAIYDEFLEMADKAATANVKTAAASKIILRGPALAHLKQLLDEADDKSTATSKPYKKRPDPFLVEFHASTEEGLLHSFSGFDVKYSLKKWRHGNFAKHLIEWLPEFSLKASEIVNILAHNAEAILARSISTFSDCDLPRDRLIAELILHAILRSRQNSEPVACKVFYKSAGKLSEFGNAHIVQIPGQDDQLWLGLARLIEANAMGATLEQICEVLDETISETVLSAEREIIISLREPLHHQPKADAFNQALHRNSPVDDMLNVLCFPILLTYDSEALSSGWLADYINNLKTEIETHFRTFTTQLPENIKQVKVMVFLVPMESIELLTKAFNARCEKLEELQV
;
A
#
# COMPACT_ATOMS: atom_id res chain seq x y z
N MET A 1 46.16 -12.82 32.45
CA MET A 1 45.70 -14.08 31.83
C MET A 1 44.99 -13.70 30.55
N SER A 2 45.53 -14.12 29.41
CA SER A 2 44.90 -13.92 28.10
C SER A 2 43.73 -14.89 27.99
N ILE A 3 42.54 -14.38 27.69
CA ILE A 3 41.37 -15.21 27.43
C ILE A 3 41.60 -15.86 26.08
N THR A 4 41.98 -17.14 26.10
CA THR A 4 42.01 -18.03 24.93
C THR A 4 40.66 -17.99 24.22
N SER A 5 40.71 -17.81 22.90
CA SER A 5 39.60 -17.72 21.94
C SER A 5 38.29 -18.37 22.41
N LEU A 6 37.25 -17.56 22.63
CA LEU A 6 35.88 -18.02 22.77
C LEU A 6 35.47 -18.69 21.44
N SER A 7 35.22 -19.99 21.47
CA SER A 7 34.72 -20.77 20.33
C SER A 7 33.25 -21.09 20.56
N ASN A 8 32.41 -20.89 19.54
CA ASN A 8 31.00 -21.26 19.56
C ASN A 8 30.77 -22.76 19.33
N ALA A 9 31.84 -23.56 19.21
CA ALA A 9 31.77 -24.99 18.94
C ALA A 9 30.93 -25.74 20.00
N GLY A 10 29.99 -26.57 19.54
CA GLY A 10 29.07 -27.33 20.38
C GLY A 10 27.60 -26.90 20.22
N GLY A 11 26.87 -26.80 21.33
CA GLY A 11 25.42 -26.55 21.35
C GLY A 11 24.95 -25.26 20.63
N PRO A 12 25.63 -24.10 20.80
CA PRO A 12 25.30 -22.87 20.07
C PRO A 12 25.50 -22.99 18.55
N ALA A 13 26.62 -23.57 18.10
CA ALA A 13 26.87 -23.85 16.69
C ALA A 13 25.84 -24.81 16.10
N ALA A 14 25.43 -25.84 16.85
CA ALA A 14 24.37 -26.75 16.44
C ALA A 14 23.03 -26.01 16.28
N ARG A 15 22.63 -25.18 17.25
CA ARG A 15 21.40 -24.36 17.17
C ARG A 15 21.42 -23.34 16.01
N GLN A 16 22.55 -22.68 15.76
CA GLN A 16 22.72 -21.78 14.61
C GLN A 16 22.77 -22.53 13.28
N GLY A 17 23.30 -23.75 13.27
CA GLY A 17 23.34 -24.64 12.13
C GLY A 17 21.94 -25.11 11.71
N PHE A 18 21.12 -25.52 12.68
CA PHE A 18 19.70 -25.88 12.48
C PHE A 18 18.92 -24.70 11.90
N LYS A 19 19.07 -23.51 12.49
CA LYS A 19 18.41 -22.30 11.96
C LYS A 19 18.77 -22.01 10.50
N TYR A 20 20.03 -22.17 10.08
CA TYR A 20 20.39 -21.93 8.68
C TYR A 20 19.74 -22.91 7.70
N GLN A 21 19.51 -24.15 8.13
CA GLN A 21 18.91 -25.20 7.29
C GLN A 21 17.44 -24.89 6.98
N ASP A 22 16.70 -24.40 7.97
CA ASP A 22 15.30 -23.99 7.79
C ASP A 22 15.19 -22.87 6.75
N HIS A 23 16.09 -21.89 6.79
CA HIS A 23 16.14 -20.83 5.78
C HIS A 23 16.42 -21.39 4.37
N VAL A 24 17.27 -22.43 4.25
CA VAL A 24 17.52 -23.10 2.95
C VAL A 24 16.27 -23.88 2.51
N ALA A 25 15.60 -24.60 3.41
CA ALA A 25 14.35 -25.29 3.11
C ALA A 25 13.31 -24.32 2.58
N VAL A 26 13.13 -23.14 3.20
CA VAL A 26 12.24 -22.10 2.70
C VAL A 26 12.60 -21.62 1.29
N SER A 27 13.89 -21.49 0.95
CA SER A 27 14.30 -21.19 -0.43
C SER A 27 13.76 -22.21 -1.44
N PHE A 28 13.77 -23.50 -1.09
CA PHE A 28 13.24 -24.55 -1.96
C PHE A 28 11.72 -24.64 -1.93
N ILE A 29 11.07 -24.34 -0.80
CA ILE A 29 9.61 -24.19 -0.74
C ILE A 29 9.19 -23.07 -1.70
N PHE A 30 9.80 -21.89 -1.61
CA PHE A 30 9.50 -20.77 -2.51
C PHE A 30 9.85 -21.07 -3.98
N LYS A 31 10.94 -21.80 -4.23
CA LYS A 31 11.25 -22.32 -5.58
C LYS A 31 10.11 -23.22 -6.09
N MET A 32 9.61 -24.13 -5.27
CA MET A 32 8.48 -25.01 -5.60
C MET A 32 7.17 -24.23 -5.82
N LEU A 33 6.92 -23.18 -5.05
CA LEU A 33 5.72 -22.35 -5.25
C LEU A 33 5.80 -21.61 -6.60
N ARG A 34 6.98 -21.12 -6.97
CA ARG A 34 7.24 -20.41 -8.24
C ARG A 34 7.23 -21.32 -9.46
N ASP A 35 7.77 -22.53 -9.33
CA ASP A 35 7.89 -23.49 -10.42
C ASP A 35 6.93 -24.67 -10.23
N SER A 36 5.89 -24.71 -11.07
CA SER A 36 4.86 -25.74 -11.00
C SER A 36 5.35 -27.15 -11.34
N SER A 37 6.57 -27.33 -11.84
CA SER A 37 7.14 -28.67 -12.06
C SER A 37 7.47 -29.38 -10.75
N TYR A 38 7.65 -28.65 -9.65
CA TYR A 38 7.91 -29.21 -8.33
C TYR A 38 6.60 -29.64 -7.66
N SER A 39 6.59 -30.82 -7.04
CA SER A 39 5.42 -31.35 -6.33
C SER A 39 5.53 -31.22 -4.82
N GLN A 40 6.73 -31.35 -4.27
CA GLN A 40 6.98 -31.32 -2.82
C GLN A 40 8.44 -31.00 -2.46
N VAL A 41 8.62 -30.56 -1.22
CA VAL A 41 9.90 -30.43 -0.53
C VAL A 41 9.84 -31.27 0.74
N GLU A 42 10.88 -32.04 1.01
CA GLU A 42 10.95 -32.96 2.14
C GLU A 42 12.14 -32.61 3.03
N CYS A 43 11.92 -32.47 4.34
CA CYS A 43 12.98 -32.26 5.32
C CYS A 43 13.28 -33.60 6.02
N GLU A 44 14.13 -34.44 5.42
CA GLU A 44 14.43 -35.80 5.90
C GLU A 44 15.13 -35.74 7.27
N THR A 45 16.25 -35.04 7.31
CA THR A 45 17.01 -34.71 8.51
C THR A 45 17.16 -33.20 8.58
N ALA A 46 17.88 -32.69 9.58
CA ALA A 46 18.11 -31.27 9.66
C ALA A 46 19.00 -30.77 8.49
N ASP A 47 20.01 -31.55 8.07
CA ASP A 47 20.94 -31.14 7.01
C ASP A 47 20.65 -31.70 5.61
N ASP A 48 19.62 -32.54 5.46
CA ASP A 48 19.23 -33.18 4.20
C ASP A 48 17.78 -32.84 3.82
N ILE A 49 17.64 -32.12 2.70
CA ILE A 49 16.37 -31.73 2.10
C ILE A 49 16.24 -32.43 0.73
N VAL A 50 15.04 -32.86 0.35
CA VAL A 50 14.77 -33.40 -0.98
C VAL A 50 13.68 -32.59 -1.66
N ALA A 51 13.99 -32.00 -2.81
CA ALA A 51 12.98 -31.36 -3.66
C ALA A 51 12.59 -32.31 -4.80
N VAL A 52 11.31 -32.60 -4.93
CA VAL A 52 10.78 -33.53 -5.93
C VAL A 52 10.08 -32.75 -7.03
N SER A 53 10.44 -33.05 -8.28
CA SER A 53 9.88 -32.40 -9.47
C SER A 53 9.71 -33.37 -10.63
N TYR A 54 8.99 -32.93 -11.65
CA TYR A 54 8.83 -33.67 -12.90
C TYR A 54 9.44 -32.89 -14.06
N CYS A 55 10.35 -33.51 -14.81
CA CYS A 55 10.94 -32.94 -16.02
C CYS A 55 10.58 -33.82 -17.21
N SER A 56 9.82 -33.28 -18.17
CA SER A 56 9.37 -34.04 -19.36
C SER A 56 8.67 -35.38 -19.02
N GLY A 57 7.94 -35.43 -17.90
CA GLY A 57 7.25 -36.62 -17.41
C GLY A 57 8.10 -37.56 -16.54
N GLU A 58 9.41 -37.33 -16.42
CA GLU A 58 10.30 -38.11 -15.56
C GLU A 58 10.39 -37.52 -14.15
N LEU A 59 10.34 -38.38 -13.13
CA LEU A 59 10.53 -38.00 -11.74
C LEU A 59 12.00 -37.59 -11.50
N VAL A 60 12.20 -36.42 -10.90
CA VAL A 60 13.51 -35.89 -10.52
C VAL A 60 13.54 -35.65 -9.01
N ASN A 61 14.49 -36.28 -8.33
CA ASN A 61 14.79 -36.05 -6.92
C ASN A 61 16.07 -35.20 -6.82
N GLU A 62 15.94 -33.96 -6.35
CA GLU A 62 17.07 -33.08 -6.07
C GLU A 62 17.44 -33.18 -4.58
N TYR A 63 18.53 -33.88 -4.29
CA TYR A 63 19.07 -34.07 -2.94
C TYR A 63 19.92 -32.86 -2.54
N ILE A 64 19.42 -32.07 -1.60
CA ILE A 64 19.99 -30.81 -1.15
C ILE A 64 20.62 -31.02 0.22
N GLN A 65 21.94 -30.90 0.27
CA GLN A 65 22.72 -31.10 1.48
C GLN A 65 23.28 -29.77 1.97
N VAL A 66 22.85 -29.35 3.14
CA VAL A 66 23.25 -28.08 3.74
C VAL A 66 24.47 -28.30 4.63
N LYS A 67 25.54 -27.53 4.44
CA LYS A 67 26.77 -27.63 5.24
C LYS A 67 27.15 -26.28 5.84
N THR A 68 27.15 -26.24 7.17
CA THR A 68 27.29 -25.03 8.02
C THR A 68 28.61 -24.96 8.79
N THR A 69 29.65 -25.69 8.36
CA THR A 69 30.91 -25.84 9.12
C THR A 69 31.65 -24.53 9.38
N GLU A 70 32.20 -24.40 10.60
CA GLU A 70 32.94 -23.24 11.14
C GLU A 70 34.40 -23.18 10.61
N GLY A 71 34.57 -23.06 9.30
CA GLY A 71 35.89 -22.81 8.69
C GLY A 71 36.04 -21.36 8.23
N ASP A 72 37.26 -20.81 8.21
CA ASP A 72 37.49 -19.47 7.63
C ASP A 72 37.96 -19.53 6.16
N SER A 73 38.25 -20.72 5.66
CA SER A 73 38.73 -20.93 4.29
C SER A 73 37.61 -21.29 3.32
N LYS A 74 37.87 -21.20 2.01
CA LYS A 74 36.93 -21.70 1.00
C LYS A 74 36.93 -23.23 0.98
N TRP A 75 35.76 -23.83 0.71
CA TRP A 75 35.65 -25.28 0.51
C TRP A 75 36.60 -25.73 -0.59
N ASN A 76 37.47 -26.69 -0.29
CA ASN A 76 38.52 -27.13 -1.21
C ASN A 76 38.43 -28.64 -1.50
N TRP A 77 39.22 -29.10 -2.47
CA TRP A 77 39.17 -30.48 -2.94
C TRP A 77 39.51 -31.51 -1.85
N GLN A 78 40.48 -31.20 -0.99
CA GLN A 78 40.85 -32.11 0.10
C GLN A 78 39.69 -32.22 1.09
N GLU A 79 39.10 -31.08 1.49
CA GLU A 79 38.00 -31.04 2.45
C GLU A 79 36.76 -31.82 1.97
N VAL A 80 36.44 -31.79 0.67
CA VAL A 80 35.28 -32.53 0.15
C VAL A 80 35.55 -34.03 -0.07
N THR A 81 36.82 -34.42 -0.22
CA THR A 81 37.23 -35.82 -0.49
C THR A 81 37.79 -36.55 0.74
N VAL A 82 38.16 -35.84 1.80
CA VAL A 82 38.71 -36.43 3.03
C VAL A 82 37.67 -37.32 3.71
N LEU A 83 38.13 -38.46 4.23
CA LEU A 83 37.31 -39.38 5.00
C LEU A 83 37.16 -38.90 6.44
N ASP A 84 36.05 -39.28 7.06
CA ASP A 84 35.81 -39.12 8.49
C ASP A 84 36.68 -40.13 9.26
N GLY A 85 37.90 -39.70 9.57
CA GLY A 85 38.95 -40.56 10.13
C GLY A 85 39.31 -41.70 9.16
N ILE A 86 39.14 -42.94 9.61
CA ILE A 86 39.41 -44.16 8.82
C ILE A 86 38.15 -44.76 8.20
N LYS A 87 36.98 -44.13 8.37
CA LYS A 87 35.71 -44.70 7.92
C LYS A 87 35.64 -44.68 6.40
N ALA A 88 35.54 -45.86 5.77
CA ALA A 88 35.38 -45.95 4.34
C ALA A 88 34.10 -45.22 3.86
N ASP A 89 34.17 -44.66 2.66
CA ASP A 89 33.05 -44.01 1.96
C ASP A 89 32.33 -42.93 2.79
N SER A 90 33.08 -42.13 3.54
CA SER A 90 32.55 -41.19 4.53
C SER A 90 32.81 -39.71 4.22
N SER A 91 33.48 -39.40 3.09
CA SER A 91 33.68 -38.01 2.68
C SER A 91 32.38 -37.30 2.37
N LEU A 92 32.43 -35.97 2.28
CA LEU A 92 31.26 -35.17 1.87
C LEU A 92 30.67 -35.68 0.55
N LEU A 93 31.51 -35.94 -0.45
CA LEU A 93 31.03 -36.41 -1.75
C LEU A 93 30.44 -37.83 -1.69
N HIS A 94 30.98 -38.73 -0.88
CA HIS A 94 30.34 -40.03 -0.65
C HIS A 94 28.97 -39.86 0.00
N LYS A 95 28.87 -39.04 1.04
CA LYS A 95 27.59 -38.74 1.71
C LYS A 95 26.58 -38.16 0.72
N SER A 96 27.02 -37.29 -0.20
CA SER A 96 26.17 -36.74 -1.26
C SER A 96 25.65 -37.80 -2.23
N LEU A 97 26.53 -38.64 -2.75
CA LEU A 97 26.13 -39.69 -3.68
C LEU A 97 25.31 -40.80 -2.99
N LYS A 98 25.51 -41.04 -1.68
CA LYS A 98 24.72 -42.00 -0.88
C LYS A 98 23.24 -41.63 -0.74
N CYS A 99 22.89 -40.36 -0.87
CA CYS A 99 21.49 -39.91 -0.78
C CYS A 99 20.64 -40.42 -1.95
N ASP A 100 21.25 -40.84 -3.07
CA ASP A 100 20.56 -41.39 -4.23
C ASP A 100 20.00 -42.80 -3.95
N VAL A 101 18.87 -42.81 -3.24
CA VAL A 101 18.13 -44.00 -2.77
C VAL A 101 16.77 -44.18 -3.46
N ARG A 102 16.35 -43.23 -4.31
CA ARG A 102 15.00 -43.19 -4.90
C ARG A 102 15.06 -43.46 -6.42
N PRO A 103 14.03 -44.10 -7.01
CA PRO A 103 13.91 -44.21 -8.46
C PRO A 103 13.72 -42.84 -9.11
N GLY A 104 13.96 -42.76 -10.42
CA GLY A 104 13.95 -41.50 -11.18
C GLY A 104 15.34 -40.84 -11.26
N LEU A 105 15.43 -39.66 -11.87
CA LEU A 105 16.68 -38.93 -12.02
C LEU A 105 17.12 -38.32 -10.69
N ALA A 106 18.37 -38.56 -10.29
CA ALA A 106 18.97 -37.87 -9.15
C ALA A 106 19.71 -36.63 -9.60
N ARG A 107 19.45 -35.51 -8.91
CA ARG A 107 20.27 -34.29 -8.92
C ARG A 107 20.80 -34.08 -7.51
N PHE A 108 21.98 -33.48 -7.40
CA PHE A 108 22.59 -33.23 -6.11
C PHE A 108 22.87 -31.74 -5.99
N ARG A 109 22.67 -31.21 -4.79
CA ARG A 109 22.99 -29.83 -4.48
C ARG A 109 23.68 -29.76 -3.14
N ILE A 110 24.84 -29.10 -3.11
CA ILE A 110 25.50 -28.78 -1.85
C ILE A 110 25.31 -27.29 -1.60
N VAL A 111 24.76 -26.95 -0.44
CA VAL A 111 24.48 -25.56 -0.04
C VAL A 111 25.39 -25.17 1.12
N THR A 112 26.13 -24.07 0.97
CA THR A 112 27.11 -23.64 1.97
C THR A 112 27.06 -22.15 2.27
N LYS A 113 27.49 -21.81 3.50
CA LYS A 113 27.79 -20.42 3.88
C LYS A 113 29.06 -19.91 3.18
N ARG A 114 30.12 -20.72 3.25
CA ARG A 114 31.44 -20.40 2.69
C ARG A 114 31.47 -20.60 1.19
N ASP A 115 32.20 -19.74 0.50
CA ASP A 115 32.48 -19.89 -0.92
C ASP A 115 33.41 -21.08 -1.20
N VAL A 116 33.56 -21.45 -2.46
CA VAL A 116 34.35 -22.60 -2.90
C VAL A 116 35.66 -22.18 -3.56
N ALA A 117 36.70 -23.00 -3.43
CA ALA A 117 37.96 -22.80 -4.12
C ALA A 117 37.79 -22.97 -5.63
N LYS A 118 38.71 -22.38 -6.42
CA LYS A 118 38.71 -22.41 -7.90
C LYS A 118 38.51 -23.81 -8.50
N ILE A 119 38.98 -24.85 -7.79
CA ILE A 119 38.86 -26.24 -8.24
C ILE A 119 37.41 -26.76 -8.28
N LEU A 120 36.51 -26.15 -7.50
CA LEU A 120 35.09 -26.47 -7.39
C LEU A 120 34.18 -25.43 -8.07
N GLU A 121 34.73 -24.32 -8.55
CA GLU A 121 33.96 -23.18 -9.05
C GLU A 121 33.02 -23.54 -10.21
N GLY A 122 33.39 -24.49 -11.06
CA GLY A 122 32.53 -25.00 -12.13
C GLY A 122 31.21 -25.62 -11.64
N PHE A 123 31.14 -26.08 -10.39
CA PHE A 123 29.90 -26.60 -9.81
C PHE A 123 28.90 -25.48 -9.44
N LYS A 124 29.30 -24.20 -9.40
CA LYS A 124 28.39 -23.08 -9.08
C LYS A 124 27.42 -22.74 -10.22
N THR A 125 27.69 -23.20 -11.44
CA THR A 125 26.78 -23.00 -12.58
C THR A 125 25.61 -23.97 -12.49
N GLU A 126 24.38 -23.47 -12.59
CA GLU A 126 23.16 -24.29 -12.64
C GLU A 126 23.16 -25.26 -13.83
N LEU A 127 22.54 -26.44 -13.67
CA LEU A 127 22.65 -27.55 -14.62
C LEU A 127 22.14 -27.19 -16.03
N ASP A 128 21.07 -26.42 -16.13
CA ASP A 128 20.46 -25.96 -17.38
C ASP A 128 21.37 -25.02 -18.18
N LYS A 129 22.34 -24.38 -17.50
CA LYS A 129 23.30 -23.45 -18.10
C LYS A 129 24.65 -24.11 -18.41
N ARG A 130 24.84 -25.38 -18.07
CA ARG A 130 26.10 -26.09 -18.34
C ARG A 130 26.15 -26.62 -19.76
N VAL A 131 27.27 -26.38 -20.42
CA VAL A 131 27.63 -27.02 -21.69
C VAL A 131 28.72 -28.04 -21.42
N LEU A 132 28.39 -29.33 -21.55
CA LEU A 132 29.32 -30.44 -21.29
C LEU A 132 30.04 -30.84 -22.59
N PRO A 133 31.32 -31.27 -22.52
CA PRO A 133 32.14 -31.44 -21.33
C PRO A 133 32.71 -30.11 -20.80
N ASP A 134 32.76 -29.99 -19.48
CA ASP A 134 33.24 -28.81 -18.76
C ASP A 134 34.26 -29.19 -17.66
N THR A 135 34.58 -28.24 -16.79
CA THR A 135 35.43 -28.50 -15.62
C THR A 135 34.85 -29.57 -14.69
N THR A 136 33.52 -29.66 -14.53
CA THR A 136 32.87 -30.65 -13.64
C THR A 136 33.01 -32.06 -14.20
N THR A 137 32.95 -32.22 -15.52
CA THR A 137 33.21 -33.49 -16.22
C THR A 137 34.61 -34.02 -15.93
N THR A 138 35.61 -33.14 -15.93
CA THR A 138 37.00 -33.51 -15.61
C THR A 138 37.15 -33.90 -14.13
N ARG A 139 36.43 -33.22 -13.22
CA ARG A 139 36.39 -33.58 -11.79
C ARG A 139 35.70 -34.92 -11.56
N GLY A 140 34.60 -35.21 -12.25
CA GLY A 140 33.91 -36.50 -12.19
C GLY A 140 34.84 -37.66 -12.56
N ARG A 141 35.58 -37.54 -13.66
CA ARG A 141 36.60 -38.54 -14.06
C ARG A 141 37.68 -38.75 -12.99
N ALA A 142 38.14 -37.66 -12.36
CA ALA A 142 39.11 -37.75 -11.27
C ALA A 142 38.54 -38.47 -10.05
N LEU A 143 37.28 -38.22 -9.70
CA LEU A 143 36.60 -38.88 -8.58
C LEU A 143 36.36 -40.36 -8.84
N VAL A 144 35.93 -40.74 -10.06
CA VAL A 144 35.80 -42.16 -10.44
C VAL A 144 37.14 -42.89 -10.32
N LYS A 145 38.25 -42.24 -10.70
CA LYS A 145 39.59 -42.82 -10.52
C LYS A 145 39.98 -42.97 -9.04
N ALA A 146 39.58 -42.02 -8.19
CA ALA A 146 39.88 -42.02 -6.77
C ALA A 146 39.02 -43.02 -5.97
N PHE A 147 37.75 -43.18 -6.35
CA PHE A 147 36.73 -43.95 -5.62
C PHE A 147 36.09 -45.02 -6.53
N LYS A 148 36.93 -45.86 -7.14
CA LYS A 148 36.54 -46.78 -8.25
C LYS A 148 35.41 -47.75 -7.93
N THR A 149 35.31 -48.19 -6.68
CA THR A 149 34.37 -49.24 -6.26
C THR A 149 33.08 -48.68 -5.67
N PHE A 150 32.97 -47.35 -5.53
CA PHE A 150 31.85 -46.73 -4.88
C PHE A 150 30.76 -46.33 -5.88
N ALA A 151 29.53 -46.73 -5.60
CA ALA A 151 28.33 -46.32 -6.34
C ALA A 151 27.20 -45.98 -5.36
N SER A 152 26.24 -45.16 -5.80
CA SER A 152 25.01 -44.91 -5.05
C SER A 152 24.17 -46.19 -4.91
N PRO A 153 23.20 -46.22 -3.98
CA PRO A 153 22.20 -47.29 -3.91
C PRO A 153 21.43 -47.53 -5.22
N GLN A 154 21.30 -46.50 -6.07
CA GLN A 154 20.74 -46.60 -7.43
C GLN A 154 21.81 -46.91 -8.51
N ASN A 155 22.98 -47.41 -8.11
CA ASN A 155 24.09 -47.84 -8.95
C ASN A 155 24.67 -46.73 -9.86
N ARG A 156 24.78 -45.51 -9.34
CA ARG A 156 25.38 -44.36 -10.05
C ARG A 156 26.75 -44.02 -9.49
N ASP A 157 27.68 -43.65 -10.36
CA ASP A 157 29.06 -43.33 -9.99
C ASP A 157 29.30 -41.80 -9.84
N PHE A 158 30.55 -41.42 -9.57
CA PHE A 158 30.93 -40.01 -9.45
C PHE A 158 30.98 -39.24 -10.79
N ALA A 159 30.99 -39.91 -11.94
CA ALA A 159 30.81 -39.22 -13.22
C ALA A 159 29.37 -38.75 -13.38
N TYR A 160 28.40 -39.60 -13.01
CA TYR A 160 26.99 -39.21 -12.92
C TYR A 160 26.79 -38.10 -11.90
N TRP A 161 27.35 -38.24 -10.68
CA TRP A 161 27.28 -37.20 -9.65
C TRP A 161 27.76 -35.86 -10.21
N ALA A 162 28.99 -35.80 -10.73
CA ALA A 162 29.56 -34.54 -11.20
C ALA A 162 28.73 -33.85 -12.30
N LYS A 163 28.15 -34.65 -13.21
CA LYS A 163 27.25 -34.17 -14.26
C LYS A 163 25.96 -33.55 -13.70
N ASN A 164 25.45 -34.07 -12.58
CA ASN A 164 24.13 -33.71 -12.02
C ASN A 164 24.22 -32.95 -10.68
N SER A 165 25.40 -32.44 -10.32
CA SER A 165 25.63 -31.75 -9.05
C SER A 165 25.76 -30.25 -9.20
N VAL A 166 25.11 -29.45 -8.36
CA VAL A 166 25.29 -27.99 -8.25
C VAL A 166 25.80 -27.61 -6.87
N TRP A 167 26.62 -26.56 -6.80
CA TRP A 167 27.04 -25.96 -5.54
C TRP A 167 26.43 -24.57 -5.40
N GLN A 168 25.64 -24.37 -4.36
CA GLN A 168 24.98 -23.10 -4.06
C GLN A 168 25.62 -22.44 -2.85
N VAL A 169 25.97 -21.15 -2.97
CA VAL A 169 26.54 -20.37 -1.86
C VAL A 169 25.59 -19.21 -1.58
N TYR A 170 25.02 -19.18 -0.37
CA TYR A 170 24.11 -18.11 0.05
C TYR A 170 24.72 -17.11 1.03
N GLY A 171 25.91 -17.41 1.59
CA GLY A 171 26.50 -16.58 2.64
C GLY A 171 25.89 -16.89 4.01
N ASP A 172 25.86 -15.89 4.89
CA ASP A 172 25.26 -15.99 6.23
C ASP A 172 23.72 -16.05 6.20
N VAL A 173 23.12 -16.10 7.39
CA VAL A 173 21.66 -16.21 7.55
C VAL A 173 20.95 -14.97 7.02
N GLU A 174 21.48 -13.78 7.32
CA GLU A 174 20.89 -12.49 6.90
C GLU A 174 20.87 -12.35 5.37
N SER A 175 21.97 -12.74 4.72
CA SER A 175 22.07 -12.77 3.26
C SER A 175 21.04 -13.71 2.63
N LEU A 176 20.86 -14.90 3.21
CA LEU A 176 19.88 -15.89 2.74
C LEU A 176 18.44 -15.43 2.97
N GLU A 177 18.16 -14.85 4.13
CA GLU A 177 16.86 -14.24 4.44
C GLU A 177 16.51 -13.14 3.45
N ALA A 178 17.42 -12.22 3.15
CA ALA A 178 17.20 -11.18 2.15
C ALA A 178 16.89 -11.77 0.75
N VAL A 179 17.58 -12.84 0.36
CA VAL A 179 17.28 -13.58 -0.88
C VAL A 179 15.87 -14.17 -0.85
N ASN A 180 15.48 -14.81 0.25
CA ASN A 180 14.16 -15.42 0.41
C ASN A 180 13.03 -14.39 0.43
N ILE A 181 13.19 -13.29 1.16
CA ILE A 181 12.22 -12.17 1.20
C ILE A 181 12.02 -11.59 -0.20
N LYS A 182 13.10 -11.44 -0.99
CA LYS A 182 12.98 -11.01 -2.39
C LYS A 182 12.17 -11.99 -3.22
N VAL A 183 12.40 -13.30 -3.07
CA VAL A 183 11.63 -14.32 -3.79
C VAL A 183 10.17 -14.34 -3.34
N LEU A 184 9.89 -14.20 -2.05
CA LEU A 184 8.54 -14.10 -1.50
C LEU A 184 7.81 -12.87 -2.05
N SER A 185 8.48 -11.72 -2.11
CA SER A 185 7.94 -10.52 -2.74
C SER A 185 7.58 -10.77 -4.20
N GLN A 186 8.45 -11.41 -4.98
CA GLN A 186 8.15 -11.78 -6.38
C GLN A 186 6.98 -12.76 -6.50
N LEU A 187 6.84 -13.70 -5.57
CA LEU A 187 5.71 -14.63 -5.51
C LEU A 187 4.40 -13.88 -5.23
N ALA A 188 4.39 -13.00 -4.24
CA ALA A 188 3.24 -12.17 -3.90
C ALA A 188 2.82 -11.29 -5.09
N GLU A 189 3.78 -10.64 -5.76
CA GLU A 189 3.52 -9.84 -6.96
C GLU A 189 2.88 -10.67 -8.09
N GLY A 190 3.37 -11.89 -8.30
CA GLY A 190 2.80 -12.82 -9.30
C GLY A 190 1.37 -13.29 -8.97
N LEU A 191 0.98 -13.24 -7.69
CA LEU A 191 -0.37 -13.52 -7.21
C LEU A 191 -1.29 -12.29 -7.18
N GLY A 192 -0.74 -11.09 -7.43
CA GLY A 192 -1.48 -9.82 -7.46
C GLY A 192 -1.42 -9.03 -6.14
N ASN A 193 -0.81 -9.59 -5.11
CA ASN A 193 -0.69 -8.96 -3.79
C ASN A 193 0.54 -8.04 -3.71
N ARG A 194 0.51 -7.05 -2.82
CA ARG A 194 1.61 -6.09 -2.61
C ARG A 194 1.89 -5.87 -1.12
N PRO A 195 2.27 -6.92 -0.37
CA PRO A 195 2.58 -6.79 1.06
C PRO A 195 3.77 -5.84 1.27
N ASN A 196 3.71 -5.05 2.34
CA ASN A 196 4.85 -4.24 2.78
C ASN A 196 5.93 -5.13 3.43
N PHE A 197 7.10 -4.55 3.73
CA PHE A 197 8.22 -5.30 4.29
C PHE A 197 7.89 -6.01 5.62
N THR A 198 7.18 -5.35 6.53
CA THR A 198 6.76 -5.95 7.81
C THR A 198 5.84 -7.15 7.60
N GLN A 199 4.92 -7.05 6.64
CA GLN A 199 4.04 -8.17 6.27
C GLN A 199 4.82 -9.31 5.61
N LEU A 200 5.75 -9.00 4.70
CA LEU A 200 6.63 -9.99 4.09
C LEU A 200 7.45 -10.75 5.14
N GLN A 201 7.97 -10.06 6.15
CA GLN A 201 8.69 -10.67 7.25
C GLN A 201 7.81 -11.64 8.04
N ALA A 202 6.61 -11.22 8.41
CA ALA A 202 5.67 -12.08 9.14
C ALA A 202 5.30 -13.34 8.33
N ILE A 203 5.05 -13.19 7.03
CA ILE A 203 4.77 -14.34 6.14
C ILE A 203 6.00 -15.25 6.03
N TYR A 204 7.20 -14.68 5.94
CA TYR A 204 8.43 -15.46 5.91
C TYR A 204 8.65 -16.27 7.18
N ASP A 205 8.36 -15.69 8.35
CA ASP A 205 8.47 -16.35 9.64
C ASP A 205 7.50 -17.55 9.74
N GLU A 206 6.29 -17.46 9.20
CA GLU A 206 5.35 -18.61 9.11
C GLU A 206 5.93 -19.77 8.27
N PHE A 207 6.62 -19.45 7.16
CA PHE A 207 7.28 -20.46 6.33
C PHE A 207 8.54 -21.04 6.99
N LEU A 208 9.25 -20.25 7.79
CA LEU A 208 10.33 -20.77 8.64
C LEU A 208 9.80 -21.76 9.68
N GLU A 209 8.69 -21.42 10.34
CA GLU A 209 8.05 -22.34 11.31
C GLU A 209 7.55 -23.62 10.62
N MET A 210 7.02 -23.51 9.40
CA MET A 210 6.64 -24.69 8.59
C MET A 210 7.85 -25.59 8.30
N ALA A 211 9.00 -25.00 7.95
CA ALA A 211 10.23 -25.75 7.68
C ALA A 211 10.77 -26.41 8.95
N ASP A 212 10.81 -25.70 10.09
CA ASP A 212 11.26 -26.22 11.38
C ASP A 212 10.39 -27.40 11.85
N LYS A 213 9.06 -27.28 11.76
CA LYS A 213 8.13 -28.37 12.08
C LYS A 213 8.37 -29.61 11.21
N ALA A 214 8.64 -29.43 9.93
CA ALA A 214 8.96 -30.54 9.02
C ALA A 214 10.33 -31.18 9.35
N ALA A 215 11.34 -30.38 9.67
CA ALA A 215 12.66 -30.87 10.03
C ALA A 215 12.64 -31.68 11.34
N THR A 216 11.92 -31.19 12.35
CA THR A 216 11.87 -31.75 13.71
C THR A 216 10.85 -32.90 13.89
N ALA A 217 9.95 -33.12 12.93
CA ALA A 217 8.96 -34.19 13.00
C ALA A 217 9.60 -35.59 13.19
N ASN A 218 8.93 -36.45 13.95
CA ASN A 218 9.43 -37.80 14.19
C ASN A 218 9.17 -38.71 12.98
N VAL A 219 10.23 -39.15 12.32
CA VAL A 219 10.15 -40.01 11.11
C VAL A 219 9.31 -41.28 11.35
N LYS A 220 9.35 -41.87 12.56
CA LYS A 220 8.67 -43.14 12.85
C LYS A 220 7.18 -42.98 13.08
N THR A 221 6.75 -41.85 13.65
CA THR A 221 5.36 -41.64 14.08
C THR A 221 4.62 -40.61 13.24
N ALA A 222 5.34 -39.75 12.50
CA ALA A 222 4.81 -38.61 11.76
C ALA A 222 5.58 -38.36 10.45
N ALA A 223 5.88 -39.42 9.69
CA ALA A 223 6.65 -39.33 8.44
C ALA A 223 6.05 -38.31 7.44
N ALA A 224 4.72 -38.27 7.31
CA ALA A 224 4.04 -37.33 6.41
C ALA A 224 4.28 -35.86 6.77
N SER A 225 4.52 -35.55 8.05
CA SER A 225 4.78 -34.17 8.52
C SER A 225 6.15 -33.64 8.07
N LYS A 226 7.05 -34.51 7.59
CA LYS A 226 8.32 -34.11 6.97
C LYS A 226 8.17 -33.62 5.53
N ILE A 227 7.00 -33.81 4.93
CA ILE A 227 6.73 -33.53 3.52
C ILE A 227 5.87 -32.28 3.41
N ILE A 228 6.41 -31.25 2.77
CA ILE A 228 5.71 -30.02 2.44
C ILE A 228 5.25 -30.12 0.99
N LEU A 229 3.95 -30.40 0.82
CA LEU A 229 3.32 -30.51 -0.49
C LEU A 229 3.03 -29.13 -1.10
N ARG A 230 3.18 -29.00 -2.42
CA ARG A 230 2.96 -27.74 -3.13
C ARG A 230 1.55 -27.16 -2.95
N GLY A 231 0.52 -27.99 -3.07
CA GLY A 231 -0.88 -27.55 -3.01
C GLY A 231 -1.22 -26.87 -1.67
N PRO A 232 -1.06 -27.56 -0.54
CA PRO A 232 -1.25 -26.97 0.79
C PRO A 232 -0.37 -25.74 1.06
N ALA A 233 0.91 -25.77 0.70
CA ALA A 233 1.81 -24.64 0.90
C ALA A 233 1.39 -23.39 0.09
N LEU A 234 0.94 -23.58 -1.16
CA LEU A 234 0.42 -22.49 -1.98
C LEU A 234 -0.89 -21.92 -1.43
N ALA A 235 -1.79 -22.78 -0.95
CA ALA A 235 -3.04 -22.34 -0.32
C ALA A 235 -2.77 -21.51 0.94
N HIS A 236 -1.82 -21.96 1.76
CA HIS A 236 -1.40 -21.25 2.96
C HIS A 236 -0.76 -19.89 2.63
N LEU A 237 0.13 -19.82 1.62
CA LEU A 237 0.68 -18.53 1.15
C LEU A 237 -0.44 -17.56 0.73
N LYS A 238 -1.42 -18.03 -0.05
CA LYS A 238 -2.54 -17.19 -0.49
C LYS A 238 -3.34 -16.65 0.68
N GLN A 239 -3.69 -17.51 1.65
CA GLN A 239 -4.39 -17.09 2.86
C GLN A 239 -3.62 -16.00 3.61
N LEU A 240 -2.31 -16.18 3.83
CA LEU A 240 -1.48 -15.20 4.52
C LEU A 240 -1.38 -13.86 3.75
N LEU A 241 -1.39 -13.91 2.41
CA LEU A 241 -1.40 -12.72 1.57
C LEU A 241 -2.75 -11.99 1.61
N ASP A 242 -3.86 -12.73 1.60
CA ASP A 242 -5.20 -12.16 1.75
C ASP A 242 -5.35 -11.47 3.12
N GLU A 243 -4.90 -12.11 4.20
CA GLU A 243 -4.87 -11.51 5.54
C GLU A 243 -3.97 -10.26 5.61
N ALA A 244 -2.88 -10.22 4.84
CA ALA A 244 -2.02 -9.04 4.73
C ALA A 244 -2.72 -7.90 3.97
N ASP A 245 -3.45 -8.20 2.91
CA ASP A 245 -4.21 -7.21 2.14
C ASP A 245 -5.38 -6.63 2.96
N ASP A 246 -6.07 -7.45 3.76
CA ASP A 246 -7.11 -6.99 4.69
C ASP A 246 -6.54 -5.99 5.71
N LYS A 247 -5.41 -6.33 6.34
CA LYS A 247 -4.70 -5.43 7.26
C LYS A 247 -4.23 -4.15 6.59
N SER A 248 -3.79 -4.24 5.33
CA SER A 248 -3.38 -3.09 4.53
C SER A 248 -4.57 -2.16 4.25
N THR A 249 -5.72 -2.73 3.89
CA THR A 249 -6.97 -1.99 3.64
C THR A 249 -7.43 -1.23 4.89
N ALA A 250 -7.35 -1.85 6.07
CA ALA A 250 -7.71 -1.24 7.35
C ALA A 250 -6.89 0.03 7.72
N THR A 251 -5.75 0.25 7.08
CA THR A 251 -4.90 1.45 7.28
C THR A 251 -4.62 2.21 5.99
N SER A 252 -5.33 1.85 4.92
CA SER A 252 -5.15 2.46 3.61
C SER A 252 -5.60 3.91 3.63
N LYS A 253 -4.87 4.77 2.91
CA LYS A 253 -5.17 6.19 2.79
C LYS A 253 -5.99 6.39 1.51
N PRO A 254 -7.28 6.74 1.57
CA PRO A 254 -8.12 6.83 0.37
C PRO A 254 -7.78 8.05 -0.50
N TYR A 255 -7.33 9.14 0.10
CA TYR A 255 -7.15 10.44 -0.59
C TYR A 255 -5.78 10.61 -1.27
N LYS A 256 -5.22 9.53 -1.83
CA LYS A 256 -3.86 9.53 -2.44
C LYS A 256 -3.77 10.27 -3.78
N LYS A 257 -4.85 10.29 -4.54
CA LYS A 257 -4.90 10.90 -5.88
C LYS A 257 -5.85 12.10 -5.86
N ARG A 258 -5.54 13.07 -6.73
CA ARG A 258 -6.42 14.21 -7.01
C ARG A 258 -6.96 14.01 -8.42
N PRO A 259 -8.28 14.00 -8.62
CA PRO A 259 -8.82 14.00 -9.97
C PRO A 259 -8.53 15.34 -10.65
N ASP A 260 -8.46 15.32 -11.97
CA ASP A 260 -8.25 16.55 -12.74
C ASP A 260 -9.40 17.54 -12.48
N PRO A 261 -9.09 18.83 -12.28
CA PRO A 261 -10.11 19.83 -11.97
C PRO A 261 -11.02 20.06 -13.18
N PHE A 262 -12.34 19.92 -12.98
CA PHE A 262 -13.33 20.34 -13.98
C PHE A 262 -13.53 21.87 -13.96
N LEU A 263 -13.52 22.46 -12.75
CA LEU A 263 -13.57 23.90 -12.51
C LEU A 263 -12.22 24.53 -12.81
N VAL A 264 -12.21 25.51 -13.71
CA VAL A 264 -10.99 26.19 -14.15
C VAL A 264 -10.92 27.54 -13.47
N GLU A 265 -9.87 27.73 -12.69
CA GLU A 265 -9.51 29.03 -12.14
C GLU A 265 -9.17 30.00 -13.27
N PHE A 266 -9.87 31.13 -13.33
CA PHE A 266 -9.66 32.17 -14.34
C PHE A 266 -9.05 33.44 -13.75
N HIS A 267 -9.04 33.57 -12.42
CA HIS A 267 -8.48 34.70 -11.69
C HIS A 267 -8.28 34.34 -10.22
N ALA A 268 -7.28 34.91 -9.58
CA ALA A 268 -7.01 34.72 -8.16
C ALA A 268 -6.22 35.91 -7.60
N SER A 269 -6.13 35.98 -6.28
CA SER A 269 -5.20 36.87 -5.60
C SER A 269 -3.76 36.59 -6.04
N THR A 270 -3.00 37.64 -6.31
CA THR A 270 -1.63 37.52 -6.85
C THR A 270 -0.55 37.50 -5.77
N GLU A 271 -0.86 37.93 -4.56
CA GLU A 271 0.09 37.98 -3.45
C GLU A 271 0.03 36.69 -2.61
N GLU A 272 1.18 36.09 -2.36
CA GLU A 272 1.29 34.91 -1.49
C GLU A 272 1.26 35.31 -0.01
N GLY A 273 0.70 34.42 0.83
CA GLY A 273 0.72 34.60 2.29
C GLY A 273 -0.31 35.58 2.85
N LEU A 274 -1.25 36.07 2.03
CA LEU A 274 -2.37 36.88 2.51
C LEU A 274 -3.23 36.11 3.51
N LEU A 275 -3.66 36.78 4.59
CA LEU A 275 -4.67 36.24 5.49
C LEU A 275 -6.01 36.07 4.78
N HIS A 276 -6.37 37.00 3.89
CA HIS A 276 -7.60 36.94 3.11
C HIS A 276 -7.26 36.89 1.62
N SER A 277 -7.69 35.82 0.97
CA SER A 277 -7.43 35.60 -0.46
C SER A 277 -8.70 35.15 -1.16
N PHE A 278 -8.68 35.21 -2.50
CA PHE A 278 -9.75 34.66 -3.31
C PHE A 278 -9.26 33.98 -4.58
N SER A 279 -10.09 33.06 -5.09
CA SER A 279 -9.96 32.44 -6.40
C SER A 279 -11.33 32.34 -7.08
N GLY A 280 -11.39 32.73 -8.35
CA GLY A 280 -12.57 32.64 -9.20
C GLY A 280 -12.50 31.45 -10.15
N PHE A 281 -13.56 30.65 -10.20
CA PHE A 281 -13.65 29.46 -11.05
C PHE A 281 -14.82 29.52 -12.01
N ASP A 282 -14.59 29.02 -13.22
CA ASP A 282 -15.60 28.88 -14.26
C ASP A 282 -15.54 27.46 -14.83
N VAL A 283 -16.69 26.97 -15.28
CA VAL A 283 -16.78 25.73 -16.04
C VAL A 283 -16.69 25.96 -17.54
N LYS A 284 -16.51 27.20 -18.02
CA LYS A 284 -16.32 27.58 -19.42
C LYS A 284 -17.50 27.24 -20.34
N TYR A 285 -17.53 27.92 -21.48
CA TYR A 285 -18.45 27.62 -22.57
C TYR A 285 -17.91 26.50 -23.47
N SER A 286 -18.81 25.65 -23.98
CA SER A 286 -18.55 24.77 -25.13
C SER A 286 -19.65 24.99 -26.16
N LEU A 287 -19.25 25.28 -27.41
CA LEU A 287 -20.18 25.65 -28.49
C LEU A 287 -21.18 26.75 -28.07
N LYS A 288 -20.67 27.78 -27.37
CA LYS A 288 -21.46 28.91 -26.82
C LYS A 288 -22.57 28.52 -25.83
N LYS A 289 -22.48 27.33 -25.21
CA LYS A 289 -23.31 26.95 -24.04
C LYS A 289 -22.47 26.78 -22.78
N TRP A 290 -22.92 27.37 -21.67
CA TRP A 290 -22.27 27.18 -20.38
C TRP A 290 -22.46 25.72 -19.93
N ARG A 291 -21.43 25.10 -19.35
CA ARG A 291 -21.38 23.63 -19.21
C ARG A 291 -22.10 23.08 -17.97
N HIS A 292 -23.25 23.63 -17.57
CA HIS A 292 -24.02 23.19 -16.39
C HIS A 292 -24.29 21.68 -16.35
N GLY A 293 -24.70 21.06 -17.47
CA GLY A 293 -25.01 19.62 -17.52
C GLY A 293 -23.78 18.70 -17.35
N ASN A 294 -22.60 19.15 -17.78
CA ASN A 294 -21.34 18.47 -17.51
C ASN A 294 -20.88 18.72 -16.07
N PHE A 295 -21.13 19.92 -15.54
CA PHE A 295 -20.80 20.24 -14.16
C PHE A 295 -21.61 19.38 -13.19
N ALA A 296 -22.93 19.27 -13.40
CA ALA A 296 -23.79 18.35 -12.65
C ALA A 296 -23.26 16.91 -12.68
N LYS A 297 -22.79 16.43 -13.85
CA LYS A 297 -22.19 15.09 -13.96
C LYS A 297 -20.95 14.97 -13.06
N HIS A 298 -20.06 15.96 -13.12
CA HIS A 298 -18.84 15.96 -12.32
C HIS A 298 -19.13 15.96 -10.82
N LEU A 299 -20.13 16.72 -10.36
CA LEU A 299 -20.53 16.73 -8.95
C LEU A 299 -21.03 15.36 -8.46
N ILE A 300 -21.77 14.62 -9.29
CA ILE A 300 -22.20 13.25 -8.96
C ILE A 300 -20.99 12.31 -8.73
N GLU A 301 -19.90 12.49 -9.48
CA GLU A 301 -18.67 11.69 -9.33
C GLU A 301 -18.00 11.89 -7.95
N TRP A 302 -18.30 13.00 -7.26
CA TRP A 302 -17.79 13.31 -5.91
C TRP A 302 -18.67 12.79 -4.77
N LEU A 303 -19.92 12.38 -5.04
CA LEU A 303 -20.84 11.93 -3.99
C LEU A 303 -20.30 10.80 -3.11
N PRO A 304 -19.59 9.78 -3.64
CA PRO A 304 -18.98 8.76 -2.79
C PRO A 304 -17.99 9.34 -1.78
N GLU A 305 -17.12 10.26 -2.19
CA GLU A 305 -16.13 10.86 -1.29
C GLU A 305 -16.78 11.81 -0.26
N PHE A 306 -17.85 12.51 -0.68
CA PHE A 306 -18.58 13.45 0.15
C PHE A 306 -19.47 12.78 1.20
N SER A 307 -20.10 11.65 0.84
CA SER A 307 -21.12 10.99 1.66
C SER A 307 -20.61 9.83 2.52
N LEU A 308 -19.38 9.33 2.30
CA LEU A 308 -18.88 8.13 2.96
C LEU A 308 -17.65 8.39 3.83
N LYS A 309 -17.48 7.57 4.86
CA LYS A 309 -16.28 7.61 5.70
C LYS A 309 -15.03 7.18 4.93
N ALA A 310 -13.85 7.59 5.40
CA ALA A 310 -12.57 7.22 4.78
C ALA A 310 -12.37 5.70 4.75
N SER A 311 -12.77 5.01 5.82
CA SER A 311 -12.80 3.55 5.95
C SER A 311 -13.75 2.85 4.96
N GLU A 312 -14.79 3.53 4.48
CA GLU A 312 -15.68 3.00 3.46
C GLU A 312 -15.14 3.23 2.04
N ILE A 313 -14.49 4.37 1.80
CA ILE A 313 -13.90 4.71 0.50
C ILE A 313 -12.82 3.72 0.10
N VAL A 314 -12.00 3.24 1.05
CA VAL A 314 -10.96 2.23 0.78
C VAL A 314 -11.53 0.88 0.33
N ASN A 315 -12.83 0.63 0.56
CA ASN A 315 -13.54 -0.60 0.21
C ASN A 315 -14.38 -0.49 -1.09
N ILE A 316 -14.21 0.60 -1.84
CA ILE A 316 -14.85 0.74 -3.16
C ILE A 316 -14.14 -0.18 -4.15
N LEU A 317 -14.88 -1.17 -4.65
CA LEU A 317 -14.44 -2.18 -5.60
C LEU A 317 -15.34 -2.18 -6.83
N ALA A 318 -14.83 -2.70 -7.96
CA ALA A 318 -15.57 -2.69 -9.22
C ALA A 318 -16.97 -3.34 -9.12
N HIS A 319 -17.12 -4.39 -8.31
CA HIS A 319 -18.38 -5.14 -8.18
C HIS A 319 -19.41 -4.49 -7.23
N ASN A 320 -19.00 -3.52 -6.39
CA ASN A 320 -19.89 -2.83 -5.45
C ASN A 320 -20.07 -1.32 -5.76
N ALA A 321 -19.39 -0.81 -6.80
CA ALA A 321 -19.36 0.61 -7.13
C ALA A 321 -20.75 1.22 -7.36
N GLU A 322 -21.64 0.49 -8.04
CA GLU A 322 -23.02 0.93 -8.30
C GLU A 322 -23.84 1.07 -7.01
N ALA A 323 -23.81 0.03 -6.16
CA ALA A 323 -24.48 0.05 -4.86
C ALA A 323 -23.96 1.18 -3.95
N ILE A 324 -22.65 1.42 -3.98
CA ILE A 324 -22.02 2.52 -3.24
C ILE A 324 -22.50 3.88 -3.73
N LEU A 325 -22.48 4.11 -5.05
CA LEU A 325 -22.91 5.39 -5.63
C LEU A 325 -24.36 5.71 -5.26
N ALA A 326 -25.27 4.74 -5.41
CA ALA A 326 -26.67 4.95 -5.10
C ALA A 326 -26.92 5.14 -3.58
N ARG A 327 -26.18 4.44 -2.71
CA ARG A 327 -26.20 4.71 -1.26
C ARG A 327 -25.74 6.13 -0.94
N SER A 328 -24.71 6.62 -1.63
CA SER A 328 -24.22 8.00 -1.48
C SER A 328 -25.25 9.03 -1.94
N ILE A 329 -26.01 8.73 -3.00
CA ILE A 329 -27.12 9.58 -3.47
C ILE A 329 -28.26 9.58 -2.45
N SER A 330 -28.72 8.43 -1.95
CA SER A 330 -29.76 8.38 -0.90
C SER A 330 -29.32 9.14 0.35
N THR A 331 -28.07 8.94 0.83
CA THR A 331 -27.54 9.70 1.97
C THR A 331 -27.56 11.22 1.73
N PHE A 332 -27.24 11.64 0.50
CA PHE A 332 -27.29 13.04 0.11
C PHE A 332 -28.73 13.58 0.03
N SER A 333 -29.67 12.80 -0.50
CA SER A 333 -31.07 13.19 -0.70
C SER A 333 -31.90 13.16 0.60
N ASP A 334 -31.63 12.23 1.51
CA ASP A 334 -32.40 12.01 2.75
C ASP A 334 -31.97 12.93 3.91
N CYS A 335 -31.05 13.86 3.66
CA CYS A 335 -30.57 14.81 4.66
C CYS A 335 -31.58 15.95 4.90
N ASP A 336 -31.67 16.42 6.15
CA ASP A 336 -32.53 17.55 6.55
C ASP A 336 -32.05 18.92 6.01
N LEU A 337 -30.91 18.98 5.31
CA LEU A 337 -30.40 20.21 4.74
C LEU A 337 -31.11 20.57 3.41
N PRO A 338 -31.36 21.87 3.17
CA PRO A 338 -31.80 22.33 1.86
C PRO A 338 -30.90 21.84 0.72
N ARG A 339 -31.53 21.47 -0.40
CA ARG A 339 -30.86 20.87 -1.56
C ARG A 339 -29.79 21.78 -2.16
N ASP A 340 -30.08 23.07 -2.23
CA ASP A 340 -29.16 24.11 -2.67
C ASP A 340 -27.92 24.19 -1.75
N ARG A 341 -28.10 24.18 -0.43
CA ARG A 341 -26.97 24.15 0.51
C ARG A 341 -26.09 22.91 0.32
N LEU A 342 -26.69 21.73 0.15
CA LEU A 342 -25.93 20.49 -0.09
C LEU A 342 -25.13 20.53 -1.40
N ILE A 343 -25.71 21.08 -2.48
CA ILE A 343 -25.01 21.26 -3.75
C ILE A 343 -23.85 22.26 -3.56
N ALA A 344 -24.04 23.35 -2.82
CA ALA A 344 -22.99 24.31 -2.51
C ALA A 344 -21.82 23.64 -1.77
N GLU A 345 -22.11 22.86 -0.72
CA GLU A 345 -21.09 22.13 0.05
C GLU A 345 -20.35 21.09 -0.80
N LEU A 346 -21.05 20.42 -1.73
CA LEU A 346 -20.44 19.48 -2.68
C LEU A 346 -19.52 20.18 -3.69
N ILE A 347 -19.87 21.37 -4.16
CA ILE A 347 -19.00 22.18 -5.02
C ILE A 347 -17.73 22.58 -4.26
N LEU A 348 -17.87 23.02 -3.00
CA LEU A 348 -16.73 23.41 -2.16
C LEU A 348 -15.80 22.21 -1.96
N HIS A 349 -16.35 21.06 -1.62
CA HIS A 349 -15.62 19.80 -1.50
C HIS A 349 -14.80 19.49 -2.77
N ALA A 350 -15.43 19.55 -3.95
CA ALA A 350 -14.77 19.29 -5.22
C ALA A 350 -13.60 20.26 -5.51
N ILE A 351 -13.75 21.55 -5.17
CA ILE A 351 -12.68 22.55 -5.30
C ILE A 351 -11.52 22.21 -4.36
N LEU A 352 -11.81 21.97 -3.08
CA LEU A 352 -10.80 21.66 -2.07
C LEU A 352 -9.99 20.40 -2.42
N ARG A 353 -10.65 19.37 -2.94
CA ARG A 353 -10.01 18.10 -3.32
C ARG A 353 -9.22 18.14 -4.60
N SER A 354 -9.66 18.94 -5.57
CA SER A 354 -8.95 19.08 -6.85
C SER A 354 -7.77 20.04 -6.77
N ARG A 355 -7.83 21.07 -5.92
CA ARG A 355 -6.82 22.14 -5.86
C ARG A 355 -5.82 21.95 -4.73
N GLN A 356 -6.29 21.55 -3.55
CA GLN A 356 -5.44 21.49 -2.37
C GLN A 356 -5.00 20.06 -2.08
N ASN A 357 -3.92 19.91 -1.31
CA ASN A 357 -3.58 18.63 -0.71
C ASN A 357 -4.47 18.38 0.51
N SER A 358 -5.75 18.12 0.26
CA SER A 358 -6.77 18.05 1.30
C SER A 358 -7.27 16.63 1.51
N GLU A 359 -7.47 16.27 2.78
CA GLU A 359 -8.12 15.04 3.23
C GLU A 359 -9.40 15.42 3.99
N PRO A 360 -10.60 15.05 3.50
CA PRO A 360 -11.86 15.46 4.09
C PRO A 360 -12.14 14.68 5.39
N VAL A 361 -12.58 15.40 6.41
CA VAL A 361 -13.29 14.81 7.55
C VAL A 361 -14.72 14.54 7.09
N ALA A 362 -14.89 13.40 6.45
CA ALA A 362 -16.09 13.08 5.69
C ALA A 362 -17.37 13.03 6.55
N CYS A 363 -18.51 13.17 5.87
CA CYS A 363 -19.86 13.17 6.46
C CYS A 363 -20.17 14.30 7.46
N LYS A 364 -19.27 15.28 7.67
CA LYS A 364 -19.52 16.40 8.61
C LYS A 364 -20.80 17.16 8.32
N VAL A 365 -21.11 17.39 7.05
CA VAL A 365 -22.33 18.06 6.59
C VAL A 365 -23.62 17.37 7.09
N PHE A 366 -23.57 16.07 7.35
CA PHE A 366 -24.69 15.26 7.84
C PHE A 366 -24.68 15.08 9.38
N TYR A 367 -23.61 15.51 10.06
CA TYR A 367 -23.41 15.23 11.48
C TYR A 367 -24.13 16.24 12.36
N LYS A 368 -25.00 15.73 13.24
CA LYS A 368 -25.70 16.53 14.25
C LYS A 368 -24.99 16.45 15.59
N SER A 369 -24.57 17.60 16.12
CA SER A 369 -24.11 17.76 17.50
C SER A 369 -25.23 18.37 18.34
N ALA A 370 -25.61 17.72 19.43
CA ALA A 370 -26.75 18.13 20.26
C ALA A 370 -28.05 18.40 19.47
N GLY A 371 -28.30 17.61 18.43
CA GLY A 371 -29.49 17.73 17.57
C GLY A 371 -29.43 18.84 16.50
N LYS A 372 -28.34 19.63 16.45
CA LYS A 372 -28.14 20.69 15.46
C LYS A 372 -27.03 20.35 14.48
N LEU A 373 -27.20 20.74 13.22
CA LEU A 373 -26.15 20.68 12.21
C LEU A 373 -25.20 21.86 12.40
N SER A 374 -23.93 21.67 12.03
CA SER A 374 -22.94 22.75 11.99
C SER A 374 -23.23 23.69 10.81
N GLU A 375 -22.85 24.96 10.95
CA GLU A 375 -22.83 25.89 9.82
C GLU A 375 -21.74 25.55 8.79
N PHE A 376 -20.65 24.91 9.23
CA PHE A 376 -19.55 24.48 8.38
C PHE A 376 -19.77 23.05 7.88
N GLY A 377 -20.27 22.89 6.65
CA GLY A 377 -20.54 21.56 6.09
C GLY A 377 -19.27 20.78 5.75
N ASN A 378 -18.22 21.49 5.32
CA ASN A 378 -16.93 20.89 4.97
C ASN A 378 -15.93 21.02 6.11
N ALA A 379 -15.16 19.97 6.34
CA ALA A 379 -13.92 20.06 7.10
C ALA A 379 -12.82 19.27 6.41
N HIS A 380 -11.66 19.88 6.22
CA HIS A 380 -10.54 19.26 5.52
C HIS A 380 -9.25 19.44 6.31
N ILE A 381 -8.42 18.41 6.34
CA ILE A 381 -7.02 18.49 6.77
C ILE A 381 -6.21 18.85 5.53
N VAL A 382 -5.57 20.01 5.52
CA VAL A 382 -4.81 20.51 4.36
C VAL A 382 -3.33 20.54 4.67
N GLN A 383 -2.56 19.84 3.84
CA GLN A 383 -1.13 19.64 4.01
C GLN A 383 -0.36 20.58 3.07
N ILE A 384 0.38 21.54 3.61
CA ILE A 384 1.19 22.47 2.82
C ILE A 384 2.67 22.13 3.02
N PRO A 385 3.44 21.90 1.94
CA PRO A 385 4.87 21.60 2.07
C PRO A 385 5.62 22.64 2.89
N GLY A 386 6.31 22.20 3.95
CA GLY A 386 7.11 23.07 4.82
C GLY A 386 6.32 23.87 5.87
N GLN A 387 5.02 23.60 6.04
CA GLN A 387 4.18 24.19 7.09
C GLN A 387 3.47 23.09 7.90
N ASP A 388 2.95 23.46 9.07
CA ASP A 388 2.04 22.60 9.82
C ASP A 388 0.75 22.34 9.03
N ASP A 389 0.16 21.16 9.24
CA ASP A 389 -1.14 20.82 8.67
C ASP A 389 -2.21 21.80 9.18
N GLN A 390 -3.13 22.20 8.29
CA GLN A 390 -4.20 23.14 8.61
C GLN A 390 -5.55 22.43 8.70
N LEU A 391 -6.42 22.94 9.58
CA LEU A 391 -7.83 22.58 9.63
C LEU A 391 -8.61 23.61 8.82
N TRP A 392 -9.27 23.17 7.77
CA TRP A 392 -10.09 24.04 6.93
C TRP A 392 -11.57 23.77 7.25
N LEU A 393 -12.27 24.75 7.84
CA LEU A 393 -13.71 24.67 8.14
C LEU A 393 -14.49 25.46 7.11
N GLY A 394 -15.13 24.75 6.20
CA GLY A 394 -15.72 25.32 5.01
C GLY A 394 -17.20 25.67 5.16
N LEU A 395 -17.55 26.83 4.61
CA LEU A 395 -18.92 27.32 4.52
C LEU A 395 -19.25 27.58 3.05
N ALA A 396 -20.36 27.05 2.57
CA ALA A 396 -20.79 27.24 1.19
C ALA A 396 -22.20 27.85 1.08
N ARG A 397 -22.40 28.70 0.07
CA ARG A 397 -23.71 29.28 -0.27
C ARG A 397 -23.96 29.28 -1.78
N LEU A 398 -25.20 29.00 -2.15
CA LEU A 398 -25.77 29.33 -3.46
C LEU A 398 -26.56 30.63 -3.31
N ILE A 399 -26.34 31.56 -4.23
CA ILE A 399 -26.81 32.94 -4.12
C ILE A 399 -27.56 33.29 -5.41
N GLU A 400 -28.87 33.39 -5.31
CA GLU A 400 -29.70 33.85 -6.42
C GLU A 400 -29.41 35.32 -6.74
N ALA A 401 -29.80 35.75 -7.94
CA ALA A 401 -29.61 37.13 -8.40
C ALA A 401 -30.15 38.15 -7.36
N ASN A 402 -29.37 39.20 -7.10
CA ASN A 402 -29.65 40.27 -6.13
C ASN A 402 -29.60 39.89 -4.63
N ALA A 403 -29.27 38.65 -4.26
CA ALA A 403 -29.19 38.23 -2.85
C ALA A 403 -27.78 38.39 -2.22
N MET A 404 -26.76 38.73 -3.02
CA MET A 404 -25.35 38.74 -2.59
C MET A 404 -25.11 39.53 -1.29
N GLY A 405 -25.57 40.78 -1.19
CA GLY A 405 -25.30 41.62 -0.01
C GLY A 405 -25.82 40.99 1.29
N ALA A 406 -27.07 40.52 1.29
CA ALA A 406 -27.67 39.86 2.46
C ALA A 406 -26.97 38.55 2.81
N THR A 407 -26.52 37.78 1.82
CA THR A 407 -25.75 36.56 2.08
C THR A 407 -24.38 36.86 2.68
N LEU A 408 -23.68 37.90 2.22
CA LEU A 408 -22.39 38.29 2.80
C LEU A 408 -22.54 38.73 4.26
N GLU A 409 -23.61 39.46 4.61
CA GLU A 409 -23.94 39.83 5.99
C GLU A 409 -24.14 38.59 6.87
N GLN A 410 -24.96 37.63 6.43
CA GLN A 410 -25.19 36.36 7.15
C GLN A 410 -23.90 35.55 7.34
N ILE A 411 -23.03 35.49 6.33
CA ILE A 411 -21.73 34.80 6.45
C ILE A 411 -20.87 35.50 7.50
N CYS A 412 -20.82 36.84 7.51
CA CYS A 412 -20.06 37.59 8.50
C CYS A 412 -20.58 37.34 9.92
N GLU A 413 -21.91 37.29 10.13
CA GLU A 413 -22.51 36.93 11.42
C GLU A 413 -22.09 35.53 11.88
N VAL A 414 -22.19 34.52 11.00
CA VAL A 414 -21.77 33.15 11.32
C VAL A 414 -20.29 33.08 11.69
N LEU A 415 -19.43 33.79 10.95
CA LEU A 415 -18.00 33.83 11.23
C LEU A 415 -17.71 34.52 12.58
N ASP A 416 -18.36 35.63 12.87
CA ASP A 416 -18.21 36.36 14.14
C ASP A 416 -18.55 35.46 15.34
N GLU A 417 -19.70 34.78 15.28
CA GLU A 417 -20.15 33.85 16.32
C GLU A 417 -19.21 32.64 16.50
N THR A 418 -18.55 32.24 15.41
CA THR A 418 -17.63 31.09 15.41
C THR A 418 -16.38 31.34 16.22
N ILE A 419 -15.87 32.57 16.27
CA ILE A 419 -14.67 32.92 17.06
C ILE A 419 -15.06 33.09 18.53
N SER A 420 -15.47 31.99 19.14
CA SER A 420 -15.76 31.87 20.57
C SER A 420 -15.31 30.51 21.09
N GLU A 421 -14.93 30.45 22.38
CA GLU A 421 -14.42 29.21 23.00
C GLU A 421 -15.46 28.07 22.92
N THR A 422 -16.73 28.40 23.12
CA THR A 422 -17.84 27.43 23.06
C THR A 422 -18.00 26.82 21.67
N VAL A 423 -18.02 27.64 20.61
CA VAL A 423 -18.25 27.16 19.24
C VAL A 423 -17.02 26.42 18.72
N LEU A 424 -15.81 26.95 18.91
CA LEU A 424 -14.58 26.27 18.49
C LEU A 424 -14.39 24.93 19.21
N SER A 425 -14.72 24.85 20.50
CA SER A 425 -14.65 23.58 21.24
C SER A 425 -15.68 22.57 20.72
N ALA A 426 -16.89 23.02 20.37
CA ALA A 426 -17.89 22.15 19.76
C ALA A 426 -17.46 21.65 18.37
N GLU A 427 -16.92 22.53 17.53
CA GLU A 427 -16.36 22.15 16.23
C GLU A 427 -15.19 21.16 16.39
N ARG A 428 -14.29 21.39 17.36
CA ARG A 428 -13.21 20.45 17.67
C ARG A 428 -13.76 19.05 17.98
N GLU A 429 -14.77 18.93 18.83
CA GLU A 429 -15.38 17.63 19.17
C GLU A 429 -16.02 16.94 17.96
N ILE A 430 -16.65 17.71 17.06
CA ILE A 430 -17.16 17.17 15.78
C ILE A 430 -16.01 16.57 14.96
N ILE A 431 -14.91 17.30 14.80
CA ILE A 431 -13.74 16.84 14.05
C ILE A 431 -13.13 15.59 14.67
N ILE A 432 -12.94 15.56 16.00
CA ILE A 432 -12.43 14.39 16.71
C ILE A 432 -13.34 13.17 16.50
N SER A 433 -14.67 13.37 16.53
CA SER A 433 -15.65 12.29 16.45
C SER A 433 -15.76 11.68 15.05
N LEU A 434 -15.53 12.48 14.01
CA LEU A 434 -15.68 12.07 12.61
C LEU A 434 -14.38 11.65 11.95
N ARG A 435 -13.25 12.22 12.37
CA ARG A 435 -11.94 11.91 11.78
C ARG A 435 -11.57 10.45 12.05
N GLU A 436 -10.99 9.81 11.04
CA GLU A 436 -10.46 8.44 11.14
C GLU A 436 -8.94 8.44 11.00
N PRO A 437 -8.16 8.62 12.09
CA PRO A 437 -6.71 8.85 11.99
C PRO A 437 -5.93 7.77 11.23
N LEU A 438 -6.38 6.51 11.29
CA LEU A 438 -5.78 5.41 10.54
C LEU A 438 -5.90 5.56 9.02
N HIS A 439 -6.82 6.37 8.52
CA HIS A 439 -7.03 6.64 7.10
C HIS A 439 -6.55 8.03 6.65
N HIS A 440 -6.12 8.88 7.59
CA HIS A 440 -5.59 10.21 7.31
C HIS A 440 -4.05 10.25 7.47
N GLN A 441 -3.37 11.22 6.86
CA GLN A 441 -1.92 11.43 7.00
C GLN A 441 -1.52 12.76 7.69
N PRO A 442 -2.11 13.19 8.81
CA PRO A 442 -1.59 14.37 9.49
C PRO A 442 -0.23 14.01 10.11
N LYS A 443 0.80 14.74 9.67
CA LYS A 443 2.21 14.49 10.01
C LYS A 443 2.71 15.45 11.09
N ALA A 444 1.96 16.52 11.39
CA ALA A 444 2.37 17.52 12.35
C ALA A 444 1.85 17.23 13.77
N ASP A 445 2.76 17.17 14.73
CA ASP A 445 2.42 17.12 16.17
C ASP A 445 1.58 18.33 16.58
N ALA A 446 1.85 19.51 16.01
CA ALA A 446 1.10 20.74 16.25
C ALA A 446 -0.39 20.61 15.89
N PHE A 447 -0.73 19.99 14.76
CA PHE A 447 -2.12 19.78 14.35
C PHE A 447 -2.85 18.81 15.29
N ASN A 448 -2.20 17.71 15.68
CA ASN A 448 -2.78 16.78 16.64
C ASN A 448 -2.93 17.40 18.04
N GLN A 449 -1.99 18.26 18.44
CA GLN A 449 -2.08 19.03 19.68
C GLN A 449 -3.25 20.02 19.62
N ALA A 450 -3.45 20.74 18.51
CA ALA A 450 -4.55 21.68 18.32
C ALA A 450 -5.94 21.01 18.41
N LEU A 451 -6.03 19.75 18.00
CA LEU A 451 -7.23 18.92 18.10
C LEU A 451 -7.33 18.14 19.42
N HIS A 452 -6.39 18.26 20.35
CA HIS A 452 -6.49 17.59 21.64
C HIS A 452 -7.54 18.27 22.53
N ARG A 453 -8.36 17.48 23.23
CA ARG A 453 -9.53 17.96 24.01
C ARG A 453 -9.20 18.98 25.09
N ASN A 454 -8.00 18.88 25.65
CA ASN A 454 -7.53 19.75 26.73
C ASN A 454 -6.66 20.92 26.23
N SER A 455 -6.50 21.09 24.92
CA SER A 455 -5.71 22.19 24.37
C SER A 455 -6.51 23.49 24.35
N PRO A 456 -5.85 24.64 24.57
CA PRO A 456 -6.44 25.95 24.36
C PRO A 456 -7.07 26.08 22.97
N VAL A 457 -8.14 26.88 22.85
CA VAL A 457 -8.75 27.19 21.55
C VAL A 457 -7.83 27.99 20.65
N ASP A 458 -6.88 28.74 21.21
CA ASP A 458 -5.84 29.44 20.46
C ASP A 458 -4.99 28.51 19.60
N ASP A 459 -4.68 27.30 20.08
CA ASP A 459 -3.93 26.30 19.31
C ASP A 459 -4.71 25.86 18.07
N MET A 460 -6.04 25.74 18.18
CA MET A 460 -6.92 25.44 17.05
C MET A 460 -6.99 26.61 16.08
N LEU A 461 -7.07 27.85 16.57
CA LEU A 461 -7.07 29.06 15.73
C LEU A 461 -5.80 29.18 14.88
N ASN A 462 -4.63 28.81 15.43
CA ASN A 462 -3.35 28.87 14.72
C ASN A 462 -3.29 27.97 13.47
N VAL A 463 -4.04 26.87 13.47
CA VAL A 463 -4.11 25.94 12.33
C VAL A 463 -5.37 26.13 11.49
N LEU A 464 -6.26 27.06 11.87
CA LEU A 464 -7.57 27.22 11.25
C LEU A 464 -7.53 28.05 9.96
N CYS A 465 -8.33 27.64 8.99
CA CYS A 465 -8.64 28.40 7.78
C CYS A 465 -10.14 28.27 7.48
N PHE A 466 -10.77 29.36 7.04
CA PHE A 466 -12.16 29.37 6.60
C PHE A 466 -12.23 29.46 5.07
N PRO A 467 -12.34 28.34 4.36
CA PRO A 467 -12.72 28.37 2.95
C PRO A 467 -14.20 28.70 2.80
N ILE A 468 -14.52 29.77 2.07
CA ILE A 468 -15.89 30.26 1.86
C ILE A 468 -16.22 30.15 0.39
N LEU A 469 -17.22 29.33 0.04
CA LEU A 469 -17.71 29.24 -1.34
C LEU A 469 -18.91 30.17 -1.53
N LEU A 470 -18.77 31.09 -2.49
CA LEU A 470 -19.83 31.92 -3.02
C LEU A 470 -20.13 31.47 -4.45
N THR A 471 -21.20 30.71 -4.61
CA THR A 471 -21.70 30.33 -5.93
C THR A 471 -22.94 31.17 -6.23
N TYR A 472 -22.98 31.85 -7.37
CA TYR A 472 -24.02 32.86 -7.61
C TYR A 472 -24.44 32.94 -9.07
N ASP A 473 -25.69 33.37 -9.30
CA ASP A 473 -26.16 33.72 -10.64
C ASP A 473 -25.44 35.00 -11.12
N SER A 474 -24.59 34.86 -12.13
CA SER A 474 -23.77 35.94 -12.67
C SER A 474 -24.49 36.70 -13.77
N GLU A 475 -24.51 38.03 -13.67
CA GLU A 475 -25.04 38.89 -14.72
C GLU A 475 -24.22 38.76 -16.02
N ALA A 476 -22.91 38.55 -15.91
CA ALA A 476 -22.02 38.38 -17.05
C ALA A 476 -22.26 37.07 -17.81
N LEU A 477 -22.84 36.05 -17.17
CA LEU A 477 -23.15 34.75 -17.78
C LEU A 477 -24.62 34.63 -18.23
N SER A 478 -25.55 35.30 -17.54
CA SER A 478 -27.00 35.21 -17.83
C SER A 478 -27.39 35.68 -19.23
N SER A 479 -26.60 36.60 -19.81
CA SER A 479 -26.79 37.11 -21.17
C SER A 479 -26.29 36.15 -22.27
N GLY A 480 -25.78 34.98 -21.89
CA GLY A 480 -25.19 34.00 -22.80
C GLY A 480 -23.75 34.34 -23.21
N TRP A 481 -23.21 33.60 -24.17
CA TRP A 481 -21.79 33.73 -24.53
C TRP A 481 -21.44 35.10 -25.13
N LEU A 482 -20.47 35.77 -24.49
CA LEU A 482 -19.80 36.96 -24.99
C LEU A 482 -18.30 36.70 -25.09
N ALA A 483 -17.62 37.29 -26.09
CA ALA A 483 -16.18 37.05 -26.28
C ALA A 483 -15.34 37.49 -25.07
N ASP A 484 -15.75 38.56 -24.38
CA ASP A 484 -15.02 39.17 -23.28
C ASP A 484 -15.57 38.79 -21.88
N TYR A 485 -16.39 37.73 -21.81
CA TYR A 485 -17.10 37.38 -20.58
C TYR A 485 -16.16 37.13 -19.38
N ILE A 486 -14.95 36.60 -19.62
CA ILE A 486 -13.96 36.37 -18.57
C ILE A 486 -13.51 37.68 -17.91
N ASN A 487 -13.36 38.77 -18.65
CA ASN A 487 -12.96 40.05 -18.06
C ASN A 487 -14.10 40.65 -17.22
N ASN A 488 -15.35 40.50 -17.67
CA ASN A 488 -16.51 40.87 -16.86
C ASN A 488 -16.56 40.06 -15.55
N LEU A 489 -16.34 38.75 -15.64
CA LEU A 489 -16.28 37.87 -14.46
C LEU A 489 -15.17 38.28 -13.48
N LYS A 490 -14.00 38.71 -13.98
CA LYS A 490 -12.92 39.22 -13.12
C LYS A 490 -13.36 40.44 -12.33
N THR A 491 -14.00 41.40 -12.98
CA THR A 491 -14.53 42.59 -12.31
C THR A 491 -15.59 42.24 -11.28
N GLU A 492 -16.47 41.29 -11.60
CA GLU A 492 -17.55 40.82 -10.72
C GLU A 492 -16.99 40.17 -9.44
N ILE A 493 -16.09 39.19 -9.55
CA ILE A 493 -15.51 38.52 -8.38
C ILE A 493 -14.64 39.45 -7.53
N GLU A 494 -13.90 40.38 -8.14
CA GLU A 494 -13.10 41.36 -7.39
C GLU A 494 -14.00 42.29 -6.59
N THR A 495 -15.13 42.70 -7.17
CA THR A 495 -16.11 43.54 -6.49
C THR A 495 -16.71 42.81 -5.30
N HIS A 496 -17.17 41.57 -5.48
CA HIS A 496 -17.73 40.77 -4.39
C HIS A 496 -16.70 40.49 -3.29
N PHE A 497 -15.47 40.15 -3.64
CA PHE A 497 -14.42 39.93 -2.66
C PHE A 497 -14.07 41.21 -1.88
N ARG A 498 -13.99 42.37 -2.55
CA ARG A 498 -13.80 43.67 -1.87
C ARG A 498 -14.94 43.98 -0.92
N THR A 499 -16.19 43.81 -1.35
CA THR A 499 -17.35 44.02 -0.47
C THR A 499 -17.29 43.10 0.75
N PHE A 500 -17.05 41.80 0.55
CA PHE A 500 -16.94 40.85 1.65
C PHE A 500 -15.83 41.22 2.64
N THR A 501 -14.62 41.52 2.15
CA THR A 501 -13.49 41.91 3.02
C THR A 501 -13.74 43.20 3.80
N THR A 502 -14.50 44.15 3.26
CA THR A 502 -14.89 45.36 4.01
C THR A 502 -15.91 45.10 5.12
N GLN A 503 -16.71 44.04 5.00
CA GLN A 503 -17.73 43.65 5.98
C GLN A 503 -17.19 42.67 7.04
N LEU A 504 -15.98 42.13 6.85
CA LEU A 504 -15.41 41.14 7.76
C LEU A 504 -15.30 41.67 9.21
N PRO A 505 -15.80 40.91 10.19
CA PRO A 505 -15.65 41.20 11.62
C PRO A 505 -14.17 41.30 12.06
N GLU A 506 -13.88 42.10 13.09
CA GLU A 506 -12.50 42.34 13.56
C GLU A 506 -11.76 41.09 14.07
N ASN A 507 -12.47 40.20 14.75
CA ASN A 507 -11.95 38.89 15.20
C ASN A 507 -11.56 37.97 14.04
N ILE A 508 -12.24 38.07 12.89
CA ILE A 508 -11.95 37.28 11.68
C ILE A 508 -10.78 37.85 10.89
N LYS A 509 -10.47 39.14 11.03
CA LYS A 509 -9.36 39.76 10.29
C LYS A 509 -7.99 39.15 10.59
N GLN A 510 -7.85 38.46 11.72
CA GLN A 510 -6.61 37.80 12.14
C GLN A 510 -6.55 36.32 11.75
N VAL A 511 -7.65 35.76 11.22
CA VAL A 511 -7.75 34.36 10.81
C VAL A 511 -7.65 34.26 9.29
N LYS A 512 -7.14 33.11 8.81
CA LYS A 512 -7.06 32.83 7.38
C LYS A 512 -8.45 32.60 6.80
N VAL A 513 -8.81 33.36 5.76
CA VAL A 513 -10.06 33.22 5.00
C VAL A 513 -9.72 33.10 3.52
N MET A 514 -10.25 32.07 2.88
CA MET A 514 -10.04 31.82 1.45
C MET A 514 -11.39 31.79 0.75
N VAL A 515 -11.66 32.78 -0.09
CA VAL A 515 -12.95 32.92 -0.77
C VAL A 515 -12.89 32.28 -2.16
N PHE A 516 -13.74 31.30 -2.41
CA PHE A 516 -13.92 30.69 -3.72
C PHE A 516 -15.18 31.24 -4.36
N LEU A 517 -15.04 31.89 -5.51
CA LEU A 517 -16.17 32.48 -6.24
C LEU A 517 -16.46 31.67 -7.50
N VAL A 518 -17.69 31.21 -7.64
CA VAL A 518 -18.15 30.42 -8.78
C VAL A 518 -19.36 31.11 -9.42
N PRO A 519 -19.14 32.05 -10.34
CA PRO A 519 -20.21 32.60 -11.17
C PRO A 519 -20.89 31.50 -11.99
N MET A 520 -22.21 31.53 -12.07
CA MET A 520 -23.04 30.59 -12.82
C MET A 520 -23.96 31.29 -13.81
N GLU A 521 -24.25 30.61 -14.93
CA GLU A 521 -25.29 31.06 -15.87
C GLU A 521 -26.68 30.98 -15.25
N SER A 522 -26.96 29.89 -14.53
CA SER A 522 -28.19 29.70 -13.75
C SER A 522 -28.01 28.56 -12.74
N ILE A 523 -28.20 28.88 -11.45
CA ILE A 523 -28.22 27.92 -10.36
C ILE A 523 -29.38 26.93 -10.55
N GLU A 524 -30.56 27.41 -10.95
CA GLU A 524 -31.73 26.57 -11.23
C GLU A 524 -31.41 25.49 -12.28
N LEU A 525 -30.75 25.88 -13.38
CA LEU A 525 -30.36 24.95 -14.43
C LEU A 525 -29.34 23.90 -13.97
N LEU A 526 -28.44 24.26 -13.05
CA LEU A 526 -27.51 23.29 -12.46
C LEU A 526 -28.25 22.31 -11.53
N THR A 527 -29.06 22.83 -10.61
CA THR A 527 -29.81 22.03 -9.63
C THR A 527 -30.73 21.04 -10.32
N LYS A 528 -31.46 21.48 -11.36
CA LYS A 528 -32.30 20.60 -12.17
C LYS A 528 -31.50 19.50 -12.86
N ALA A 529 -30.36 19.85 -13.47
CA ALA A 529 -29.49 18.87 -14.14
C ALA A 529 -28.86 17.88 -13.16
N PHE A 530 -28.55 18.30 -11.94
CA PHE A 530 -28.04 17.45 -10.87
C PHE A 530 -29.11 16.47 -10.38
N ASN A 531 -30.31 16.97 -10.05
CA ASN A 531 -31.41 16.14 -9.54
C ASN A 531 -31.85 15.08 -10.56
N ALA A 532 -32.00 15.46 -11.83
CA ALA A 532 -32.35 14.51 -12.90
C ALA A 532 -31.31 13.38 -13.06
N ARG A 533 -30.05 13.60 -12.67
CA ARG A 533 -29.01 12.56 -12.65
C ARG A 533 -29.12 11.66 -11.42
N CYS A 534 -29.40 12.22 -10.25
CA CYS A 534 -29.66 11.44 -9.03
C CYS A 534 -30.83 10.47 -9.25
N GLU A 535 -31.98 10.99 -9.69
CA GLU A 535 -33.19 10.20 -9.94
C GLU A 535 -32.92 9.02 -10.89
N LYS A 536 -32.26 9.29 -12.02
CA LYS A 536 -31.91 8.24 -13.00
C LYS A 536 -30.99 7.16 -12.42
N LEU A 537 -30.10 7.49 -11.49
CA LEU A 537 -29.18 6.53 -10.89
C LEU A 537 -29.84 5.73 -9.76
N GLU A 538 -30.79 6.32 -9.04
CA GLU A 538 -31.62 5.62 -8.05
C GLU A 538 -32.52 4.58 -8.74
N GLU A 539 -33.07 4.89 -9.92
CA GLU A 539 -33.89 3.96 -10.71
C GLU A 539 -33.14 2.70 -11.17
N LEU A 540 -31.81 2.75 -11.30
CA LEU A 540 -31.00 1.58 -11.70
C LEU A 540 -30.96 0.48 -10.62
N GLN A 541 -31.36 0.79 -9.39
CA GLN A 541 -31.40 -0.18 -8.28
C GLN A 541 -32.65 -1.06 -8.28
N VAL A 542 -33.66 -0.77 -9.12
CA VAL A 542 -34.97 -1.46 -9.13
C VAL A 542 -34.99 -2.69 -10.04
#